data_AF-A0A7S3BBT9-F1
#
_entry.id   AF-A0A7S3BBT9-F1
#
_cell.length_a   1.000
_cell.length_b   1.000
_cell.length_c   1.000
_cell.angle_alpha   90.00
_cell.angle_beta   90.00
_cell.angle_gamma   90.00
#
_symmetry.space_group_name_H-M   'P 1'
#
loop_
_entity.id
_entity.type
_entity.pdbx_description
1 polymer ?
#
loop_
_entity_poly.entity_id
_entity_poly.type
_entity_poly.pdbx_seq_one_letter_code
_entity_poly.pdbx_strand_id
1 'polypeptide(L)'
;QEYYQAQDPPEWNFAACGTGCGDYDAVPAITHATLELWPPSVPITYIGFEAGEQVRTGLGVLQRNAPAGSPCRRAYEVYCAKMGEPWCIPPFGRASWDLMALLYAVRGIDEDIYWREFGTNTVDAVTGRNYWVAGEGTKQSYLVMRQPRDHFRGLLAER
;
A
#
# COMPACT_ATOMS: atom_id res chain seq x y z
N GLN A 1 -10.19 16.24 -1.41
CA GLN A 1 -11.48 15.53 -1.20
C GLN A 1 -11.63 14.29 -2.08
N GLU A 2 -10.85 14.12 -3.16
CA GLU A 2 -10.93 12.92 -4.03
C GLU A 2 -10.17 11.68 -3.53
N TYR A 3 -9.28 11.79 -2.53
CA TYR A 3 -8.46 10.67 -2.06
C TYR A 3 -9.22 9.60 -1.24
N TYR A 4 -10.42 9.91 -0.74
CA TYR A 4 -11.08 9.15 0.32
C TYR A 4 -12.34 8.41 -0.13
N GLN A 5 -12.58 8.34 -1.43
CA GLN A 5 -13.74 7.62 -1.94
C GLN A 5 -13.56 6.11 -1.74
N ALA A 6 -14.67 5.42 -1.50
CA ALA A 6 -14.69 3.96 -1.50
C ALA A 6 -14.11 3.47 -2.83
N GLN A 7 -12.99 2.74 -2.76
CA GLN A 7 -12.36 2.21 -3.96
C GLN A 7 -13.30 1.19 -4.61
N ASP A 8 -13.46 1.31 -5.93
CA ASP A 8 -14.19 0.35 -6.75
C ASP A 8 -13.27 -0.11 -7.89
N PRO A 9 -12.80 -1.38 -7.89
CA PRO A 9 -13.05 -2.39 -6.87
C PRO A 9 -12.42 -2.05 -5.50
N PRO A 10 -12.90 -2.66 -4.40
CA PRO A 10 -12.32 -2.44 -3.08
C PRO A 10 -10.84 -2.87 -3.02
N GLU A 11 -10.10 -2.33 -2.04
CA GLU A 11 -8.69 -2.67 -1.86
C GLU A 11 -8.52 -4.17 -1.52
N TRP A 12 -7.49 -4.80 -2.11
CA TRP A 12 -7.34 -6.26 -2.10
C TRP A 12 -7.08 -6.85 -0.71
N ASN A 13 -6.35 -6.17 0.17
CA ASN A 13 -6.18 -6.62 1.55
C ASN A 13 -7.46 -6.49 2.38
N PHE A 14 -8.41 -5.66 1.96
CA PHE A 14 -9.68 -5.43 2.66
C PHE A 14 -10.81 -6.32 2.16
N ALA A 15 -10.80 -6.67 0.87
CA ALA A 15 -11.89 -7.43 0.25
C ALA A 15 -11.47 -8.63 -0.61
N ALA A 16 -10.17 -8.83 -0.85
CA ALA A 16 -9.69 -9.72 -1.90
C ALA A 16 -10.41 -9.44 -3.23
N CYS A 17 -11.08 -10.44 -3.83
CA CYS A 17 -11.91 -10.25 -5.01
C CYS A 17 -13.41 -10.06 -4.72
N GLY A 18 -13.77 -9.74 -3.47
CA GLY A 18 -15.13 -9.49 -3.04
C GLY A 18 -15.89 -10.79 -2.79
N THR A 19 -16.96 -11.02 -3.56
CA THR A 19 -17.83 -12.21 -3.43
C THR A 19 -17.63 -13.17 -4.61
N GLY A 20 -17.69 -14.48 -4.36
CA GLY A 20 -17.59 -15.52 -5.41
C GLY A 20 -16.18 -16.07 -5.61
N CYS A 21 -15.30 -15.88 -4.63
CA CYS A 21 -13.89 -16.25 -4.62
C CYS A 21 -13.56 -17.42 -3.67
N GLY A 22 -14.57 -18.11 -3.16
CA GLY A 22 -14.41 -19.22 -2.24
C GLY A 22 -14.03 -18.70 -0.85
N ASP A 23 -12.97 -19.25 -0.26
CA ASP A 23 -12.55 -18.89 1.11
C ASP A 23 -12.19 -17.40 1.27
N TYR A 24 -11.85 -16.71 0.16
CA TYR A 24 -11.58 -15.27 0.17
C TYR A 24 -12.83 -14.41 0.38
N ASP A 25 -14.05 -14.97 0.26
CA ASP A 25 -15.30 -14.24 0.52
C ASP A 25 -15.43 -13.81 2.00
N ALA A 26 -14.63 -14.40 2.89
CA ALA A 26 -14.59 -14.05 4.30
C ALA A 26 -13.70 -12.83 4.60
N VAL A 27 -12.86 -12.37 3.65
CA VAL A 27 -11.88 -11.29 3.89
C VAL A 27 -12.52 -9.99 4.35
N PRO A 28 -13.63 -9.48 3.75
CA PRO A 28 -14.35 -8.31 4.27
C PRO A 28 -14.71 -8.41 5.76
N ALA A 29 -15.30 -9.53 6.17
CA ALA A 29 -15.74 -9.74 7.53
C ALA A 29 -14.56 -9.86 8.51
N ILE A 30 -13.48 -10.53 8.08
CA ILE A 30 -12.24 -10.66 8.86
C ILE A 30 -11.58 -9.30 9.05
N THR A 31 -11.49 -8.48 7.99
CA THR A 31 -10.92 -7.12 8.06
C THR A 31 -11.71 -6.25 9.02
N HIS A 32 -13.05 -6.20 8.86
CA HIS A 32 -13.92 -5.46 9.76
C HIS A 32 -13.76 -5.89 11.23
N ALA A 33 -13.82 -7.20 11.50
CA ALA A 33 -13.66 -7.73 12.85
C ALA A 33 -12.26 -7.44 13.43
N THR A 34 -11.22 -7.48 12.61
CA THR A 34 -9.84 -7.15 13.04
C THR A 34 -9.75 -5.69 13.49
N LEU A 35 -10.37 -4.77 12.77
CA LEU A 35 -10.37 -3.35 13.11
C LEU A 35 -11.22 -3.04 14.35
N GLU A 36 -12.37 -3.70 14.52
CA GLU A 36 -13.22 -3.58 15.71
C GLU A 36 -12.54 -4.13 16.97
N LEU A 37 -11.78 -5.22 16.83
CA LEU A 37 -11.05 -5.84 17.95
C LEU A 37 -9.69 -5.19 18.21
N TRP A 38 -9.24 -4.28 17.34
CA TRP A 38 -7.95 -3.64 17.52
C TRP A 38 -7.93 -2.78 18.79
N PRO A 39 -6.91 -2.89 19.67
CA PRO A 39 -6.90 -2.14 20.91
C PRO A 39 -6.96 -0.63 20.66
N PRO A 40 -7.90 0.12 21.28
CA PRO A 40 -8.08 1.54 21.02
C PRO A 40 -6.88 2.40 21.46
N SER A 41 -6.01 1.85 22.31
CA SER A 41 -4.76 2.49 22.75
C SER A 41 -3.61 2.32 21.75
N VAL A 42 -3.72 1.41 20.78
CA VAL A 42 -2.66 1.09 19.81
C VAL A 42 -2.94 1.83 18.50
N PRO A 43 -2.06 2.76 18.08
CA PRO A 43 -2.28 3.51 16.85
C PRO A 43 -2.26 2.64 15.59
N ILE A 44 -3.06 3.00 14.60
CA ILE A 44 -3.01 2.41 13.25
C ILE A 44 -2.59 3.49 12.26
N THR A 45 -1.71 3.16 11.32
CA THR A 45 -1.41 4.03 10.19
C THR A 45 -1.67 3.28 8.89
N TYR A 46 -2.54 3.84 8.04
CA TYR A 46 -2.87 3.30 6.73
C TYR A 46 -2.02 3.95 5.64
N ILE A 47 -1.70 3.15 4.62
CA ILE A 47 -1.18 3.62 3.35
C ILE A 47 -2.12 3.14 2.25
N GLY A 48 -2.60 4.07 1.44
CA GLY A 48 -3.55 3.79 0.37
C GLY A 48 -2.96 3.07 -0.83
N PHE A 49 -3.86 2.49 -1.63
CA PHE A 49 -3.53 1.98 -2.96
C PHE A 49 -2.84 3.05 -3.81
N GLU A 50 -3.38 4.27 -3.81
CA GLU A 50 -2.92 5.40 -4.62
C GLU A 50 -1.50 5.86 -4.25
N ALA A 51 -1.09 5.69 -3.00
CA ALA A 51 0.27 5.97 -2.58
C ALA A 51 1.25 4.90 -3.09
N GLY A 52 0.91 3.62 -2.90
CA GLY A 52 1.75 2.50 -3.31
C GLY A 52 1.85 2.31 -4.82
N GLU A 53 0.81 2.67 -5.57
CA GLU A 53 0.80 2.60 -7.03
C GLU A 53 1.82 3.57 -7.67
N GLN A 54 1.97 4.75 -7.06
CA GLN A 54 2.90 5.76 -7.54
C GLN A 54 4.35 5.29 -7.40
N VAL A 55 4.73 4.54 -6.37
CA VAL A 55 6.11 4.07 -6.22
C VAL A 55 6.26 2.67 -6.81
N ARG A 56 7.05 2.51 -7.89
CA ARG A 56 7.32 1.18 -8.47
C ARG A 56 8.77 0.76 -8.26
N THR A 57 8.95 -0.50 -7.90
CA THR A 57 10.23 -1.17 -7.64
C THR A 57 10.32 -2.45 -8.46
N GLY A 58 11.54 -2.90 -8.74
CA GLY A 58 11.81 -4.09 -9.55
C GLY A 58 12.40 -3.74 -10.92
N LEU A 59 12.50 -4.74 -11.80
CA LEU A 59 13.01 -4.63 -13.18
C LEU A 59 14.18 -3.64 -13.30
N GLY A 60 14.02 -2.58 -14.10
CA GLY A 60 15.08 -1.62 -14.40
C GLY A 60 15.64 -0.92 -13.16
N VAL A 61 14.85 -0.76 -12.09
CA VAL A 61 15.35 -0.20 -10.82
C VAL A 61 16.37 -1.14 -10.19
N LEU A 62 16.00 -2.41 -9.99
CA LEU A 62 16.92 -3.38 -9.37
C LEU A 62 18.02 -3.85 -10.33
N GLN A 63 17.78 -3.86 -11.64
CA GLN A 63 18.80 -4.21 -12.64
C GLN A 63 19.93 -3.17 -12.69
N ARG A 64 19.62 -1.89 -12.45
CA ARG A 64 20.62 -0.81 -12.40
C ARG A 64 21.30 -0.70 -11.04
N ASN A 65 20.55 -0.91 -9.95
CA ASN A 65 21.01 -0.55 -8.61
C ASN A 65 21.40 -1.76 -7.75
N ALA A 66 21.01 -2.99 -8.11
CA ALA A 66 21.32 -4.19 -7.33
C ALA A 66 22.26 -5.15 -8.09
N PRO A 67 23.18 -5.83 -7.36
CA PRO A 67 24.05 -6.85 -7.96
C PRO A 67 23.25 -7.96 -8.67
N ALA A 68 23.83 -8.55 -9.71
CA ALA A 68 23.19 -9.63 -10.47
C ALA A 68 22.80 -10.84 -9.62
N GLY A 69 23.57 -11.14 -8.56
CA GLY A 69 23.27 -12.21 -7.60
C GLY A 69 22.26 -11.85 -6.51
N SER A 70 21.65 -10.67 -6.54
CA SER A 70 20.69 -10.25 -5.51
C SER A 70 19.43 -11.13 -5.54
N PRO A 71 19.04 -11.76 -4.41
CA PRO A 71 17.81 -12.54 -4.36
C PRO A 71 16.57 -11.67 -4.60
N CYS A 72 16.59 -10.41 -4.16
CA CYS A 72 15.50 -9.46 -4.41
C CYS A 72 15.35 -9.18 -5.91
N ARG A 73 16.47 -8.92 -6.61
CA ARG A 73 16.46 -8.73 -8.06
C ARG A 73 15.87 -9.95 -8.76
N ARG A 74 16.34 -11.15 -8.40
CA ARG A 74 15.86 -12.39 -9.00
C ARG A 74 14.36 -12.63 -8.76
N ALA A 75 13.87 -12.36 -7.55
CA ALA A 75 12.46 -12.51 -7.21
C ALA A 75 11.58 -11.61 -8.09
N TYR A 76 11.96 -10.34 -8.27
CA TYR A 76 11.24 -9.42 -9.16
C TYR A 76 11.30 -9.85 -10.63
N GLU A 77 12.44 -10.31 -11.12
CA GLU A 77 12.56 -10.83 -12.50
C GLU A 77 11.60 -12.00 -12.75
N VAL A 78 11.57 -12.97 -11.83
CA VAL A 78 10.67 -14.14 -11.92
C VAL A 78 9.21 -13.71 -11.81
N TYR A 79 8.88 -12.85 -10.84
CA TYR A 79 7.52 -12.35 -10.65
C TYR A 79 7.00 -11.63 -11.91
N CYS A 80 7.78 -10.69 -12.43
CA CYS A 80 7.42 -9.89 -13.59
C CYS A 80 7.32 -10.71 -14.87
N ALA A 81 8.20 -11.69 -15.06
CA ALA A 81 8.11 -12.60 -16.19
C ALA A 81 6.83 -13.47 -16.15
N LYS A 82 6.36 -13.83 -14.95
CA LYS A 82 5.14 -14.64 -14.78
C LYS A 82 3.86 -13.81 -14.91
N MET A 83 3.83 -12.63 -14.30
CA MET A 83 2.59 -11.86 -14.15
C MET A 83 2.33 -10.87 -15.29
N GLY A 84 3.39 -10.31 -15.89
CA GLY A 84 3.25 -9.30 -16.95
C GLY A 84 2.44 -8.07 -16.53
N GLU A 85 1.92 -7.35 -17.52
CA GLU A 85 0.99 -6.24 -17.29
C GLU A 85 -0.41 -6.73 -16.87
N PRO A 86 -1.13 -5.98 -16.01
CA PRO A 86 -0.76 -4.68 -15.43
C PRO A 86 0.08 -4.79 -14.14
N TRP A 87 0.35 -6.01 -13.66
CA TRP A 87 0.96 -6.27 -12.34
C TRP A 87 2.44 -5.93 -12.25
N CYS A 88 3.14 -5.95 -13.38
CA CYS A 88 4.50 -5.52 -13.52
C CYS A 88 4.67 -4.78 -14.84
N ILE A 89 4.95 -3.47 -14.75
CA ILE A 89 4.99 -2.56 -15.90
C ILE A 89 6.45 -2.22 -16.22
N PRO A 90 6.98 -2.65 -17.38
CA PRO A 90 8.30 -2.25 -17.83
C PRO A 90 8.40 -0.72 -18.03
N PRO A 91 9.56 -0.09 -17.79
CA PRO A 91 10.79 -0.66 -17.24
C PRO A 91 10.83 -0.67 -15.69
N PHE A 92 9.75 -0.27 -15.02
CA PHE A 92 9.78 0.11 -13.60
C PHE A 92 9.50 -1.03 -12.62
N GLY A 93 8.73 -2.04 -13.03
CA GLY A 93 8.39 -3.17 -12.17
C GLY A 93 6.99 -3.08 -11.56
N ARG A 94 6.87 -3.48 -10.30
CA ARG A 94 5.60 -3.58 -9.55
C ARG A 94 5.44 -2.40 -8.58
N ALA A 95 4.19 -2.02 -8.31
CA ALA A 95 3.86 -1.07 -7.26
C ALA A 95 4.35 -1.52 -5.87
N SER A 96 4.65 -0.57 -5.00
CA SER A 96 5.45 -0.78 -3.78
C SER A 96 4.63 -0.60 -2.50
N TRP A 97 3.37 -1.04 -2.48
CA TRP A 97 2.46 -0.91 -1.31
C TRP A 97 3.11 -1.39 0.00
N ASP A 98 3.49 -2.66 0.07
CA ASP A 98 4.07 -3.25 1.30
C ASP A 98 5.45 -2.67 1.64
N LEU A 99 6.27 -2.38 0.62
CA LEU A 99 7.60 -1.80 0.84
C LEU A 99 7.51 -0.37 1.39
N MET A 100 6.49 0.40 1.01
CA MET A 100 6.24 1.72 1.56
C MET A 100 5.72 1.64 3.00
N ALA A 101 4.84 0.69 3.31
CA ALA A 101 4.44 0.41 4.69
C ALA A 101 5.65 0.07 5.57
N LEU A 102 6.56 -0.78 5.07
CA LEU A 102 7.80 -1.13 5.77
C LEU A 102 8.74 0.08 5.91
N LEU A 103 8.91 0.88 4.85
CA LEU A 103 9.75 2.07 4.89
C LEU A 103 9.28 3.04 5.96
N TYR A 104 7.97 3.30 6.02
CA TYR A 104 7.36 4.12 7.06
C TYR A 104 7.55 3.51 8.46
N ALA A 105 7.37 2.19 8.61
CA ALA A 105 7.56 1.52 9.90
C ALA A 105 9.00 1.65 10.43
N VAL A 106 9.99 1.64 9.54
CA VAL A 106 11.42 1.72 9.91
C VAL A 106 11.91 3.17 10.07
N ARG A 107 11.41 4.09 9.24
CA ARG A 107 11.92 5.48 9.17
C ARG A 107 11.03 6.49 9.87
N GLY A 108 9.80 6.13 10.18
CA GLY A 108 8.78 7.07 10.64
C GLY A 108 8.27 7.95 9.50
N ILE A 109 7.74 9.12 9.87
CA ILE A 109 7.29 10.10 8.89
C ILE A 109 8.47 10.85 8.31
N ASP A 110 8.55 10.86 6.98
CA ASP A 110 9.35 11.81 6.24
C ASP A 110 8.37 12.82 5.64
N GLU A 111 8.39 14.04 6.19
CA GLU A 111 7.41 15.06 5.83
C GLU A 111 7.60 15.61 4.41
N ASP A 112 8.75 15.37 3.78
CA ASP A 112 8.98 15.71 2.37
C ASP A 112 8.28 14.72 1.43
N ILE A 113 8.07 13.50 1.91
CA ILE A 113 7.49 12.39 1.15
C ILE A 113 5.98 12.30 1.38
N TYR A 114 5.56 12.30 2.64
CA TYR A 114 4.18 12.10 3.04
C TYR A 114 3.77 13.15 4.05
N TRP A 115 2.48 13.38 4.16
CA TRP A 115 1.91 13.97 5.36
C TRP A 115 0.86 13.03 5.96
N ARG A 116 0.59 13.23 7.24
CA ARG A 116 -0.33 12.41 8.01
C ARG A 116 -1.65 13.14 8.16
N GLU A 117 -2.73 12.52 7.71
CA GLU A 117 -4.07 12.94 8.06
C GLU A 117 -4.59 12.08 9.22
N PHE A 118 -5.17 12.71 10.24
CA PHE A 118 -5.86 12.00 11.31
C PHE A 118 -7.33 11.79 10.94
N GLY A 119 -7.91 10.71 11.45
CA GLY A 119 -9.27 10.30 11.10
C GLY A 119 -9.54 8.86 11.49
N THR A 120 -10.54 8.26 10.87
CA THR A 120 -10.92 6.86 11.06
C THR A 120 -11.19 6.23 9.71
N ASN A 121 -10.73 4.99 9.53
CA ASN A 121 -11.09 4.18 8.38
C ASN A 121 -12.35 3.37 8.70
N THR A 122 -13.40 3.56 7.91
CA THR A 122 -14.64 2.78 8.05
C THR A 122 -14.65 1.69 7.00
N VAL A 123 -14.88 0.43 7.40
CA VAL A 123 -14.90 -0.73 6.49
C VAL A 123 -16.25 -1.43 6.55
N ASP A 124 -16.86 -1.62 5.39
CA ASP A 124 -18.08 -2.41 5.24
C ASP A 124 -17.78 -3.91 5.38
N ALA A 125 -18.42 -4.57 6.34
CA ALA A 125 -18.15 -5.96 6.69
C ALA A 125 -18.53 -6.99 5.61
N VAL A 126 -19.34 -6.59 4.62
CA VAL A 126 -19.84 -7.49 3.56
C VAL A 126 -18.99 -7.35 2.30
N THR A 127 -18.69 -6.11 1.93
CA THR A 127 -18.04 -5.77 0.65
C THR A 127 -16.56 -5.48 0.79
N GLY A 128 -16.08 -5.18 2.00
CA GLY A 128 -14.71 -4.74 2.28
C GLY A 128 -14.43 -3.33 1.75
N ARG A 129 -15.43 -2.64 1.21
CA ARG A 129 -15.29 -1.24 0.81
C ARG A 129 -14.99 -0.41 2.04
N ASN A 130 -13.96 0.43 1.91
CA ASN A 130 -13.58 1.32 2.98
C ASN A 130 -13.52 2.77 2.51
N TYR A 131 -13.74 3.68 3.45
CA TYR A 131 -13.58 5.11 3.21
C TYR A 131 -12.97 5.76 4.45
N TRP A 132 -12.20 6.81 4.18
CA TRP A 132 -11.53 7.56 5.22
C TRP A 132 -12.39 8.75 5.67
N VAL A 133 -12.58 8.88 6.98
CA VAL A 133 -13.28 10.01 7.60
C VAL A 133 -12.27 10.83 8.38
N ALA A 134 -11.90 11.99 7.85
CA ALA A 134 -10.99 12.92 8.52
C ALA A 134 -11.55 13.35 9.88
N GLY A 135 -10.67 13.46 10.89
CA GLY A 135 -11.04 13.83 12.25
C GLY A 135 -9.82 13.99 13.16
N GLU A 136 -9.88 14.91 14.11
CA GLU A 136 -8.79 15.16 15.05
C GLU A 136 -8.87 14.24 16.28
N GLY A 137 -7.73 14.04 16.95
CA GLY A 137 -7.66 13.30 18.22
C GLY A 137 -7.83 11.79 18.12
N THR A 138 -7.97 11.24 16.91
CA THR A 138 -8.05 9.79 16.70
C THR A 138 -6.68 9.13 16.85
N LYS A 139 -6.67 7.80 17.10
CA LYS A 139 -5.45 6.99 17.09
C LYS A 139 -5.15 6.37 15.73
N GLN A 140 -5.96 6.68 14.72
CA GLN A 140 -5.70 6.24 13.36
C GLN A 140 -5.17 7.41 12.53
N SER A 141 -4.35 7.09 11.55
CA SER A 141 -3.92 8.06 10.57
C SER A 141 -3.75 7.47 9.19
N TYR A 142 -3.80 8.31 8.17
CA TYR A 142 -3.63 7.96 6.77
C TYR A 142 -2.44 8.71 6.18
N LEU A 143 -1.57 8.01 5.46
CA LEU A 143 -0.44 8.62 4.76
C LEU A 143 -0.88 9.13 3.40
N VAL A 144 -0.75 10.43 3.19
CA VAL A 144 -1.03 11.10 1.93
C VAL A 144 0.29 11.55 1.29
N MET A 145 0.51 11.17 0.04
CA MET A 145 1.71 11.54 -0.71
C MET A 145 1.77 13.05 -0.93
N ARG A 146 2.92 13.68 -0.68
CA ARG A 146 3.15 15.10 -1.00
C ARG A 146 3.70 15.33 -2.40
N GLN A 147 4.61 14.48 -2.83
CA GLN A 147 5.38 14.65 -4.07
C GLN A 147 5.17 13.46 -5.02
N PRO A 148 5.10 13.68 -6.34
CA PRO A 148 5.12 12.60 -7.31
C PRO A 148 6.47 11.85 -7.31
N ARG A 149 6.41 10.58 -7.73
CA ARG A 149 7.48 9.61 -8.07
C ARG A 149 8.96 10.00 -8.02
N ASP A 150 9.37 11.14 -8.56
CA ASP A 150 10.78 11.41 -8.85
C ASP A 150 11.62 11.65 -7.59
N HIS A 151 11.02 12.14 -6.50
CA HIS A 151 11.72 12.30 -5.21
C HIS A 151 12.05 10.95 -4.56
N PHE A 152 11.17 9.94 -4.70
CA PHE A 152 11.38 8.60 -4.14
C PHE A 152 12.57 7.84 -4.74
N ARG A 153 12.91 8.15 -5.99
CA ARG A 153 13.98 7.45 -6.71
C ARG A 153 15.35 7.73 -6.11
N GLY A 154 15.54 8.90 -5.49
CA GLY A 154 16.76 9.26 -4.76
C GLY A 154 16.94 8.43 -3.48
N LEU A 155 15.88 8.31 -2.68
CA LEU A 155 15.92 7.63 -1.38
C LEU A 155 16.20 6.12 -1.47
N LEU A 156 15.79 5.47 -2.56
CA LEU A 156 16.11 4.06 -2.84
C LEU A 156 17.49 3.87 -3.52
N ALA A 157 18.12 4.94 -3.98
CA ALA A 157 19.42 4.91 -4.67
C ALA A 157 20.59 5.35 -3.77
N GLU A 158 20.35 6.03 -2.64
CA GLU A 158 21.37 6.48 -1.69
C GLU A 158 21.89 5.37 -0.74
N ARG A 159 21.85 4.10 -1.16
CA ARG A 159 22.48 2.99 -0.44
C ARG A 159 23.17 2.02 -1.39
#